data_AF-A0A073CH54-F1
#
_entry.id   AF-A0A073CH54-F1
#
_cell.length_a   1.000
_cell.length_b   1.000
_cell.length_c   1.000
_cell.angle_alpha   90.00
_cell.angle_beta   90.00
_cell.angle_gamma   90.00
#
_symmetry.space_group_name_H-M   'P 1'
#
loop_
_entity.id
_entity.type
_entity.pdbx_description
1 polymer ?
#
loop_
_entity_poly.entity_id
_entity_poly.type
_entity_poly.pdbx_seq_one_letter_code
_entity_poly.pdbx_strand_id
1 'polypeptide(L)'
;MLFPPSHLNTMTNPSVSPLNEIHAAIKSDNPFKNAGIVQEQNIWGKGFPDLTSLNKKASDTVFKALEQVKNSQSSHEKVATLVWTASQGVGKTHNLKRIRKHLEQEGGGLFVYGNANKYTDLNLIKYQFQQTLANSLAYPGSQGVSQWQEVAAAMANEALKAIDPNAPMAFPPQLVNRFDQVYTDLLNEDENLITTLSQQILQSKPLADTYIVRAILWTLSQDYSPLAIKWLAGDALDQTTADYLGLPPNFHKTNQEREAEAFNSILQILNLVSHYNSVIICFDEIESLKVNDAGFTTSQVIAELVGNLYNSLMQSELGQGVIILTVVLPDVWRNAIKNMRGGIVDRISTYSNGKTIELEHLNSNSIIDLVSLWLQEKLYKPRHLTPPHPVYPFDENQLRDLGKQKLSVRELLAWCAEHFDVPSISCKHQKIIAKLTGTDNPNSQPGNKYKKKKLIIGMTGTDQPNPQPPNPQPPNPQPPNPQPDYKGKKISAFIFQGSKYEVGSWKELLITVCNLMNNSHESEFDKVLTLKTRKCPYFSIDPSQLQKSEQIQGTNIYVEINLSSNLIVRNVKNIIALFGYPEDSISFEIKGEN
;
A
#
# COMPACT_ATOMS: atom_id res chain seq x y z
N MET A 1 32.58 31.87 -50.13
CA MET A 1 32.88 30.45 -49.85
C MET A 1 31.66 29.85 -49.20
N LEU A 2 31.09 28.86 -49.88
CA LEU A 2 29.94 28.03 -49.47
C LEU A 2 30.40 27.01 -48.43
N PHE A 3 29.70 26.91 -47.29
CA PHE A 3 29.65 25.75 -46.38
C PHE A 3 28.35 25.83 -45.55
N PRO A 4 27.78 24.68 -45.09
CA PRO A 4 26.51 24.14 -45.59
C PRO A 4 25.36 24.21 -44.55
N PRO A 5 24.10 23.86 -44.92
CA PRO A 5 22.97 23.98 -44.02
C PRO A 5 22.97 22.89 -42.94
N SER A 6 22.63 23.34 -41.72
CA SER A 6 22.37 22.56 -40.52
C SER A 6 21.45 21.38 -40.78
N HIS A 7 21.94 20.17 -40.51
CA HIS A 7 21.14 18.96 -40.48
C HIS A 7 20.01 19.10 -39.45
N LEU A 8 18.78 18.99 -39.95
CA LEU A 8 17.59 18.68 -39.17
C LEU A 8 17.87 17.39 -38.39
N ASN A 9 17.92 17.47 -37.06
CA ASN A 9 17.83 16.29 -36.21
C ASN A 9 16.46 15.65 -36.42
N THR A 10 16.39 14.65 -37.30
CA THR A 10 15.30 13.70 -37.34
C THR A 10 15.26 12.99 -35.99
N MET A 11 14.23 13.26 -35.19
CA MET A 11 13.90 12.46 -34.02
C MET A 11 13.77 11.00 -34.46
N THR A 12 14.77 10.18 -34.13
CA THR A 12 14.71 8.74 -34.28
C THR A 12 13.62 8.22 -33.34
N ASN A 13 12.53 7.70 -33.90
CA ASN A 13 11.58 6.86 -33.17
C ASN A 13 12.37 5.80 -32.39
N PRO A 14 12.06 5.55 -31.10
CA PRO A 14 12.71 4.47 -30.37
C PRO A 14 12.46 3.16 -31.12
N SER A 15 13.53 2.53 -31.58
CA SER A 15 13.46 1.24 -32.28
C SER A 15 12.83 0.21 -31.34
N VAL A 16 11.71 -0.39 -31.76
CA VAL A 16 11.02 -1.46 -31.01
C VAL A 16 12.02 -2.54 -30.61
N SER A 17 11.96 -3.00 -29.36
CA SER A 17 12.87 -4.04 -28.85
C SER A 17 12.62 -5.38 -29.57
N PRO A 18 13.62 -6.28 -29.62
CA PRO A 18 13.45 -7.59 -30.24
C PRO A 18 12.24 -8.36 -29.68
N LEU A 19 11.38 -8.89 -30.56
CA LEU A 19 10.13 -9.57 -30.17
C LEU A 19 10.37 -10.78 -29.25
N ASN A 20 11.48 -11.49 -29.42
CA ASN A 20 11.87 -12.60 -28.55
C ASN A 20 12.09 -12.15 -27.10
N GLU A 21 12.71 -10.99 -26.88
CA GLU A 21 12.93 -10.43 -25.53
C GLU A 21 11.60 -9.98 -24.90
N ILE A 22 10.74 -9.34 -25.69
CA ILE A 22 9.39 -8.93 -25.27
C ILE A 22 8.54 -10.16 -24.89
N HIS A 23 8.57 -11.21 -25.71
CA HIS A 23 7.83 -12.46 -25.46
C HIS A 23 8.37 -13.20 -24.23
N ALA A 24 9.69 -13.18 -24.02
CA ALA A 24 10.29 -13.73 -22.81
C ALA A 24 9.82 -12.97 -21.57
N ALA A 25 9.77 -11.63 -21.62
CA ALA A 25 9.26 -10.81 -20.53
C ALA A 25 7.79 -11.14 -20.20
N ILE A 26 6.91 -11.16 -21.21
CA ILE A 26 5.49 -11.50 -21.06
C ILE A 26 5.30 -12.89 -20.43
N LYS A 27 6.07 -13.89 -20.86
CA LYS A 27 5.98 -15.25 -20.30
C LYS A 27 6.55 -15.36 -18.88
N SER A 28 7.52 -14.52 -18.54
CA SER A 28 8.20 -14.56 -17.25
C SER A 28 7.38 -13.97 -16.10
N ASP A 29 6.59 -12.92 -16.38
CA ASP A 29 5.96 -12.11 -15.35
C ASP A 29 4.66 -11.48 -15.87
N ASN A 30 3.55 -11.75 -15.17
CA ASN A 30 2.25 -11.17 -15.49
C ASN A 30 2.01 -9.97 -14.55
N PRO A 31 2.11 -8.72 -15.06
CA PRO A 31 2.04 -7.52 -14.23
C PRO A 31 0.63 -7.25 -13.69
N PHE A 32 -0.39 -7.95 -14.19
CA PHE A 32 -1.80 -7.79 -13.75
C PHE A 32 -2.18 -8.74 -12.63
N LYS A 33 -1.35 -9.74 -12.31
CA LYS A 33 -1.60 -10.66 -11.22
C LYS A 33 -1.66 -9.87 -9.90
N ASN A 34 -2.78 -9.97 -9.18
CA ASN A 34 -3.07 -9.22 -7.94
C ASN A 34 -3.18 -7.68 -8.08
N ALA A 35 -3.17 -7.13 -9.29
CA ALA A 35 -3.20 -5.68 -9.53
C ALA A 35 -4.46 -4.97 -8.99
N GLY A 36 -5.57 -5.70 -8.80
CA GLY A 36 -6.84 -5.16 -8.29
C GLY A 36 -7.03 -5.22 -6.76
N ILE A 37 -6.05 -5.72 -6.01
CA ILE A 37 -6.07 -5.76 -4.54
C ILE A 37 -5.42 -4.48 -4.04
N VAL A 38 -6.24 -3.53 -3.63
CA VAL A 38 -5.79 -2.25 -3.07
C VAL A 38 -5.96 -2.29 -1.56
N GLN A 39 -4.90 -1.94 -0.85
CA GLN A 39 -4.84 -1.84 0.61
C GLN A 39 -4.37 -0.43 1.01
N GLU A 40 -4.58 -0.03 2.26
CA GLU A 40 -4.26 1.30 2.76
C GLU A 40 -2.78 1.70 2.58
N GLN A 41 -1.85 0.76 2.72
CA GLN A 41 -0.43 1.01 2.48
C GLN A 41 -0.13 1.40 1.02
N ASN A 42 -1.07 1.21 0.10
CA ASN A 42 -0.93 1.71 -1.26
C ASN A 42 -1.15 3.22 -1.38
N ILE A 43 -1.81 3.85 -0.41
CA ILE A 43 -1.98 5.31 -0.33
C ILE A 43 -0.67 5.96 0.12
N TRP A 44 -0.06 5.41 1.18
CA TRP A 44 1.17 5.94 1.78
C TRP A 44 2.46 5.46 1.07
N GLY A 45 2.44 4.30 0.43
CA GLY A 45 3.61 3.69 -0.21
C GLY A 45 3.79 4.00 -1.70
N LYS A 46 4.74 3.30 -2.34
CA LYS A 46 5.00 3.42 -3.79
C LYS A 46 3.78 3.02 -4.64
N GLY A 47 2.98 2.04 -4.19
CA GLY A 47 1.66 1.65 -4.73
C GLY A 47 1.57 1.49 -6.27
N PHE A 48 0.39 1.82 -6.83
CA PHE A 48 0.07 1.69 -8.25
C PHE A 48 0.39 2.97 -9.08
N PRO A 49 0.64 2.86 -10.39
CA PRO A 49 0.77 4.01 -11.29
C PRO A 49 -0.46 4.92 -11.25
N ASP A 50 -0.31 6.24 -11.45
CA ASP A 50 -1.43 7.19 -11.51
C ASP A 50 -1.95 7.36 -12.94
N LEU A 51 -3.23 7.05 -13.14
CA LEU A 51 -3.99 7.22 -14.37
C LEU A 51 -4.70 8.56 -14.31
N THR A 52 -3.98 9.63 -14.61
CA THR A 52 -4.43 11.02 -14.46
C THR A 52 -5.74 11.34 -15.22
N SER A 53 -6.08 10.58 -16.26
CA SER A 53 -7.32 10.73 -17.03
C SER A 53 -8.56 10.22 -16.28
N LEU A 54 -8.44 9.16 -15.48
CA LEU A 54 -9.57 8.56 -14.76
C LEU A 54 -10.00 9.44 -13.59
N ASN A 55 -11.28 9.83 -13.60
CA ASN A 55 -11.89 10.64 -12.54
C ASN A 55 -11.15 11.97 -12.26
N LYS A 56 -10.46 12.51 -13.28
CA LYS A 56 -9.72 13.78 -13.19
C LYS A 56 -10.56 14.91 -12.60
N LYS A 57 -11.82 15.02 -13.01
CA LYS A 57 -12.76 16.02 -12.50
C LYS A 57 -12.91 15.95 -10.97
N ALA A 58 -12.92 14.75 -10.40
CA ALA A 58 -13.06 14.57 -8.95
C ALA A 58 -11.82 15.09 -8.20
N SER A 59 -10.62 14.70 -8.63
CA SER A 59 -9.37 15.22 -8.04
C SER A 59 -9.20 16.72 -8.27
N ASP A 60 -9.48 17.22 -9.48
CA ASP A 60 -9.41 18.66 -9.80
C ASP A 60 -10.35 19.48 -8.91
N THR A 61 -11.53 18.94 -8.57
CA THR A 61 -12.48 19.64 -7.70
C THR A 61 -11.92 19.76 -6.28
N VAL A 62 -11.22 18.73 -5.78
CA VAL A 62 -10.55 18.80 -4.47
C VAL A 62 -9.41 19.82 -4.48
N PHE A 63 -8.61 19.88 -5.55
CA PHE A 63 -7.53 20.87 -5.66
C PHE A 63 -8.07 22.31 -5.76
N LYS A 64 -9.16 22.53 -6.51
CA LYS A 64 -9.85 23.83 -6.55
C LYS A 64 -10.42 24.22 -5.19
N ALA A 65 -10.99 23.26 -4.47
CA ALA A 65 -11.45 23.49 -3.10
C ALA A 65 -10.27 23.87 -2.18
N LEU A 66 -9.12 23.22 -2.34
CA LEU A 66 -7.89 23.52 -1.59
C LEU A 66 -7.41 24.94 -1.84
N GLU A 67 -7.33 25.37 -3.09
CA GLU A 67 -6.95 26.73 -3.45
C GLU A 67 -7.94 27.76 -2.86
N GLN A 68 -9.24 27.46 -2.87
CA GLN A 68 -10.26 28.34 -2.30
C GLN A 68 -10.11 28.47 -0.79
N VAL A 69 -10.05 27.35 -0.05
CA VAL A 69 -9.98 27.40 1.42
C VAL A 69 -8.66 28.00 1.93
N LYS A 70 -7.59 27.89 1.14
CA LYS A 70 -6.27 28.46 1.46
C LYS A 70 -6.20 29.97 1.26
N ASN A 71 -6.87 30.50 0.23
CA ASN A 71 -6.80 31.92 -0.12
C ASN A 71 -8.02 32.72 0.37
N SER A 72 -8.96 32.08 1.06
CA SER A 72 -10.16 32.73 1.54
C SER A 72 -9.85 33.81 2.57
N GLN A 73 -10.35 35.02 2.32
CA GLN A 73 -10.41 36.12 3.30
C GLN A 73 -11.66 36.02 4.19
N SER A 74 -12.62 35.17 3.82
CA SER A 74 -13.88 34.98 4.54
C SER A 74 -13.74 33.85 5.57
N SER A 75 -14.18 34.12 6.80
CA SER A 75 -14.29 33.10 7.85
C SER A 75 -15.25 31.95 7.46
N HIS A 76 -16.14 32.18 6.49
CA HIS A 76 -17.13 31.22 6.02
C HIS A 76 -16.65 30.29 4.88
N GLU A 77 -15.45 30.50 4.34
CA GLU A 77 -14.93 29.66 3.24
C GLU A 77 -13.60 28.99 3.60
N LYS A 78 -13.25 28.94 4.89
CA LYS A 78 -12.01 28.33 5.37
C LYS A 78 -12.10 26.82 5.60
N VAL A 79 -13.32 26.25 5.62
CA VAL A 79 -13.57 24.81 5.70
C VAL A 79 -14.49 24.39 4.56
N ALA A 80 -14.10 23.37 3.80
CA ALA A 80 -14.93 22.79 2.75
C ALA A 80 -15.18 21.30 3.00
N THR A 81 -16.40 20.84 2.76
CA THR A 81 -16.74 19.42 2.81
C THR A 81 -17.23 18.95 1.45
N LEU A 82 -16.76 17.77 1.03
CA LEU A 82 -17.07 17.16 -0.25
C LEU A 82 -17.48 15.70 -0.04
N VAL A 83 -18.39 15.23 -0.90
CA VAL A 83 -18.81 13.83 -0.92
C VAL A 83 -18.55 13.24 -2.30
N TRP A 84 -17.83 12.12 -2.34
CA TRP A 84 -17.70 11.29 -3.53
C TRP A 84 -18.65 10.10 -3.44
N THR A 85 -19.50 9.93 -4.45
CA THR A 85 -20.29 8.70 -4.62
C THR A 85 -19.60 7.79 -5.61
N ALA A 86 -19.24 6.59 -5.18
CA ALA A 86 -18.38 5.73 -5.97
C ALA A 86 -18.71 4.25 -5.76
N SER A 87 -19.04 3.56 -6.86
CA SER A 87 -19.26 2.11 -6.87
C SER A 87 -17.99 1.33 -6.52
N GLN A 88 -18.11 0.07 -6.15
CA GLN A 88 -16.95 -0.75 -5.83
C GLN A 88 -16.03 -0.89 -7.06
N GLY A 89 -14.72 -0.69 -6.86
CA GLY A 89 -13.72 -0.91 -7.90
C GLY A 89 -13.57 0.19 -8.95
N VAL A 90 -14.25 1.35 -8.85
CA VAL A 90 -14.13 2.46 -9.83
C VAL A 90 -12.86 3.32 -9.69
N GLY A 91 -11.97 2.99 -8.76
CA GLY A 91 -10.72 3.72 -8.54
C GLY A 91 -10.75 4.77 -7.42
N LYS A 92 -11.56 4.56 -6.37
CA LYS A 92 -11.62 5.41 -5.16
C LYS A 92 -10.22 5.67 -4.58
N THR A 93 -9.55 4.60 -4.14
CA THR A 93 -8.23 4.67 -3.51
C THR A 93 -7.16 5.22 -4.44
N HIS A 94 -7.30 5.02 -5.75
CA HIS A 94 -6.39 5.59 -6.74
C HIS A 94 -6.49 7.12 -6.78
N ASN A 95 -7.70 7.68 -6.73
CA ASN A 95 -7.90 9.14 -6.68
C ASN A 95 -7.43 9.74 -5.35
N LEU A 96 -7.66 9.06 -4.22
CA LEU A 96 -7.12 9.48 -2.92
C LEU A 96 -5.59 9.50 -2.92
N LYS A 97 -4.96 8.47 -3.52
CA LYS A 97 -3.50 8.43 -3.69
C LYS A 97 -3.00 9.56 -4.59
N ARG A 98 -3.71 9.89 -5.67
CA ARG A 98 -3.36 11.04 -6.52
C ARG A 98 -3.31 12.34 -5.72
N ILE A 99 -4.34 12.59 -4.91
CA ILE A 99 -4.38 13.77 -4.02
C ILE A 99 -3.16 13.77 -3.11
N ARG A 100 -2.89 12.66 -2.40
CA ARG A 100 -1.72 12.53 -1.53
C ARG A 100 -0.39 12.76 -2.25
N LYS A 101 -0.20 12.18 -3.44
CA LYS A 101 1.03 12.32 -4.24
C LYS A 101 1.24 13.74 -4.74
N HIS A 102 0.18 14.41 -5.16
CA HIS A 102 0.24 15.82 -5.53
C HIS A 102 0.69 16.67 -4.33
N LEU A 103 0.09 16.47 -3.15
CA LEU A 103 0.52 17.16 -1.92
C LEU A 103 1.97 16.83 -1.51
N GLU A 104 2.43 15.60 -1.74
CA GLU A 104 3.82 15.21 -1.48
C GLU A 104 4.82 15.88 -2.42
N GLN A 105 4.45 16.09 -3.69
CA GLN A 105 5.36 16.60 -4.71
C GLN A 105 5.37 18.11 -4.80
N GLU A 106 4.18 18.72 -4.71
CA GLU A 106 3.99 20.17 -4.88
C GLU A 106 3.88 20.90 -3.54
N GLY A 107 3.69 20.15 -2.44
CA GLY A 107 3.41 20.72 -1.13
C GLY A 107 2.01 21.29 -1.03
N GLY A 108 1.85 22.32 -0.21
CA GLY A 108 0.62 23.09 -0.15
C GLY A 108 -0.48 22.52 0.76
N GLY A 109 -0.30 21.33 1.34
CA GLY A 109 -1.21 20.82 2.36
C GLY A 109 -0.78 19.48 2.97
N LEU A 110 -1.41 19.15 4.09
CA LEU A 110 -1.27 17.90 4.82
C LEU A 110 -2.42 16.96 4.45
N PHE A 111 -2.17 15.67 4.59
CA PHE A 111 -3.09 14.60 4.22
C PHE A 111 -3.37 13.69 5.41
N VAL A 112 -4.65 13.44 5.67
CA VAL A 112 -5.15 12.55 6.71
C VAL A 112 -6.08 11.54 6.06
N TYR A 113 -5.82 10.25 6.31
CA TYR A 113 -6.62 9.16 5.74
C TYR A 113 -7.28 8.33 6.84
N GLY A 114 -8.60 8.44 6.93
CA GLY A 114 -9.42 7.64 7.82
C GLY A 114 -10.06 6.46 7.09
N ASN A 115 -9.49 5.27 7.31
CA ASN A 115 -10.12 4.02 6.92
C ASN A 115 -11.17 3.62 7.97
N ALA A 116 -12.45 3.76 7.63
CA ALA A 116 -13.53 3.47 8.56
C ALA A 116 -13.66 1.99 8.94
N ASN A 117 -13.14 1.06 8.13
CA ASN A 117 -13.12 -0.36 8.49
C ASN A 117 -12.21 -0.65 9.69
N LYS A 118 -11.18 0.16 9.92
CA LYS A 118 -10.30 0.06 11.09
C LYS A 118 -10.96 0.53 12.38
N TYR A 119 -12.08 1.27 12.29
CA TYR A 119 -12.77 1.70 13.49
C TYR A 119 -13.51 0.54 14.12
N THR A 120 -13.03 0.05 15.27
CA THR A 120 -13.52 -1.17 15.90
C THR A 120 -14.78 -0.93 16.71
N ASP A 121 -14.81 0.16 17.49
CA ASP A 121 -15.94 0.55 18.33
C ASP A 121 -16.46 1.92 17.90
N LEU A 122 -17.70 1.96 17.39
CA LEU A 122 -18.31 3.21 16.92
C LEU A 122 -18.71 4.16 18.05
N ASN A 123 -18.77 3.68 19.30
CA ASN A 123 -18.97 4.54 20.47
C ASN A 123 -17.69 5.31 20.85
N LEU A 124 -16.54 4.94 20.29
CA LEU A 124 -15.23 5.58 20.52
C LEU A 124 -14.70 6.23 19.23
N ILE A 125 -15.61 6.69 18.36
CA ILE A 125 -15.26 7.18 17.02
C ILE A 125 -14.37 8.43 17.08
N LYS A 126 -14.57 9.32 18.05
CA LYS A 126 -13.79 10.55 18.15
C LYS A 126 -12.38 10.22 18.61
N TYR A 127 -12.23 9.34 19.59
CA TYR A 127 -10.93 8.89 20.05
C TYR A 127 -10.17 8.11 18.96
N GLN A 128 -10.84 7.22 18.22
CA GLN A 128 -10.20 6.49 17.10
C GLN A 128 -9.86 7.42 15.93
N PHE A 129 -10.65 8.46 15.69
CA PHE A 129 -10.32 9.48 14.71
C PHE A 129 -9.14 10.36 15.16
N GLN A 130 -9.02 10.68 16.45
CA GLN A 130 -7.84 11.37 17.00
C GLN A 130 -6.57 10.58 16.75
N GLN A 131 -6.59 9.26 17.01
CA GLN A 131 -5.47 8.37 16.70
C GLN A 131 -5.14 8.38 15.21
N THR A 132 -6.16 8.34 14.36
CA THR A 132 -6.01 8.38 12.90
C THR A 132 -5.39 9.69 12.41
N LEU A 133 -5.80 10.82 12.98
CA LEU A 133 -5.25 12.14 12.71
C LEU A 133 -3.77 12.19 13.07
N ALA A 134 -3.43 11.78 14.30
CA ALA A 134 -2.05 11.80 14.77
C ALA A 134 -1.13 10.87 13.97
N ASN A 135 -1.59 9.66 13.67
CA ASN A 135 -0.80 8.68 12.92
C ASN A 135 -0.66 9.05 11.44
N SER A 136 -1.69 9.66 10.83
CA SER A 136 -1.59 10.10 9.43
C SER A 136 -0.53 11.19 9.24
N LEU A 137 -0.43 12.12 10.20
CA LEU A 137 0.56 13.20 10.16
C LEU A 137 1.99 12.73 10.49
N ALA A 138 2.18 11.48 10.93
CA ALA A 138 3.51 10.88 11.09
C ALA A 138 4.13 10.45 9.76
N TYR A 139 3.34 10.30 8.69
CA TYR A 139 3.86 9.98 7.36
C TYR A 139 4.65 11.14 6.75
N PRO A 140 5.56 10.87 5.78
CA PRO A 140 6.32 11.92 5.10
C PRO A 140 5.42 13.01 4.50
N GLY A 141 5.83 14.27 4.56
CA GLY A 141 5.19 15.37 3.85
C GLY A 141 5.92 15.69 2.54
N SER A 142 5.90 16.97 2.15
CA SER A 142 6.51 17.48 0.92
C SER A 142 7.98 17.86 1.02
N GLN A 143 8.50 17.99 2.25
CA GLN A 143 9.83 18.51 2.55
C GLN A 143 10.80 17.40 3.01
N GLY A 144 10.46 16.14 2.76
CA GLY A 144 11.32 14.98 3.04
C GLY A 144 11.38 14.57 4.52
N VAL A 145 10.60 15.19 5.39
CA VAL A 145 10.39 14.80 6.80
C VAL A 145 8.91 14.46 7.04
N SER A 146 8.53 14.02 8.24
CA SER A 146 7.11 13.79 8.55
C SER A 146 6.28 15.09 8.44
N GLN A 147 4.98 14.97 8.18
CA GLN A 147 4.06 16.11 8.15
C GLN A 147 4.03 16.85 9.49
N TRP A 148 4.13 16.11 10.61
CA TRP A 148 4.30 16.71 11.94
C TRP A 148 5.54 17.61 12.03
N GLN A 149 6.68 17.12 11.54
CA GLN A 149 7.93 17.88 11.54
C GLN A 149 7.89 19.10 10.62
N GLU A 150 7.14 19.07 9.51
CA GLU A 150 6.94 20.26 8.68
C GLU A 150 6.20 21.37 9.43
N VAL A 151 5.12 21.00 10.14
CA VAL A 151 4.36 21.94 10.96
C VAL A 151 5.20 22.45 12.12
N ALA A 152 5.89 21.55 12.83
CA ALA A 152 6.73 21.91 13.97
C ALA A 152 7.91 22.81 13.55
N ALA A 153 8.49 22.59 12.38
CA ALA A 153 9.52 23.44 11.81
C ALA A 153 8.97 24.82 11.42
N ALA A 154 7.75 24.90 10.87
CA ALA A 154 7.09 26.17 10.59
C ALA A 154 6.83 26.96 11.87
N MET A 155 6.32 26.29 12.92
CA MET A 155 6.12 26.84 14.26
C MET A 155 7.43 27.37 14.88
N ALA A 156 8.50 26.56 14.84
CA ALA A 156 9.80 26.96 15.37
C ALA A 156 10.39 28.15 14.61
N ASN A 157 10.32 28.16 13.28
CA ASN A 157 10.79 29.28 12.47
C ASN A 157 10.01 30.58 12.75
N GLU A 158 8.69 30.50 12.97
CA GLU A 158 7.90 31.66 13.37
C GLU A 158 8.34 32.20 14.73
N ALA A 159 8.47 31.31 15.72
CA ALA A 159 8.93 31.68 17.06
C ALA A 159 10.33 32.32 17.04
N LEU A 160 11.26 31.76 16.27
CA LEU A 160 12.61 32.31 16.12
C LEU A 160 12.60 33.69 15.47
N LYS A 161 11.76 33.92 14.46
CA LYS A 161 11.59 35.26 13.85
C LYS A 161 10.97 36.27 14.80
N ALA A 162 10.11 35.83 15.71
CA ALA A 162 9.55 36.70 16.74
C ALA A 162 10.62 37.13 17.77
N ILE A 163 11.58 36.25 18.08
CA ILE A 163 12.72 36.53 18.97
C ILE A 163 13.75 37.44 18.29
N ASP A 164 14.19 37.06 17.09
CA ASP A 164 15.13 37.85 16.27
C ASP A 164 14.57 37.97 14.84
N PRO A 165 14.15 39.18 14.41
CA PRO A 165 13.66 39.42 13.05
C PRO A 165 14.64 39.04 11.93
N ASN A 166 15.95 38.94 12.24
CA ASN A 166 16.98 38.54 11.28
C ASN A 166 17.30 37.03 11.32
N ALA A 167 16.62 36.25 12.15
CA ALA A 167 16.84 34.82 12.26
C ALA A 167 16.66 34.12 10.89
N PRO A 168 17.63 33.28 10.46
CA PRO A 168 17.53 32.58 9.19
C PRO A 168 16.41 31.54 9.26
N MET A 169 15.61 31.45 8.20
CA MET A 169 14.59 30.39 8.08
C MET A 169 15.29 29.06 7.78
N ALA A 170 15.19 28.13 8.73
CA ALA A 170 15.80 26.81 8.58
C ALA A 170 14.83 25.84 7.90
N PHE A 171 15.35 25.04 6.97
CA PHE A 171 14.56 24.03 6.26
C PHE A 171 14.24 22.86 7.21
N PRO A 172 13.05 22.22 7.16
CA PRO A 172 12.65 21.24 8.17
C PRO A 172 13.63 20.08 8.42
N PRO A 173 14.22 19.42 7.40
CA PRO A 173 15.29 18.43 7.62
C PRO A 173 16.48 18.96 8.41
N GLN A 174 16.88 20.22 8.21
CA GLN A 174 18.00 20.82 8.95
C GLN A 174 17.65 21.06 10.40
N LEU A 175 16.42 21.47 10.69
CA LEU A 175 15.93 21.63 12.06
C LEU A 175 15.88 20.28 12.76
N VAL A 176 15.24 19.27 12.15
CA VAL A 176 15.12 17.92 12.72
C VAL A 176 16.49 17.30 13.00
N ASN A 177 17.46 17.46 12.09
CA ASN A 177 18.80 16.89 12.27
C ASN A 177 19.63 17.57 13.37
N ARG A 178 19.31 18.82 13.73
CA ARG A 178 20.05 19.61 14.72
C ARG A 178 19.32 19.76 16.05
N PHE A 179 18.03 19.42 16.09
CA PHE A 179 17.14 19.74 17.20
C PHE A 179 17.64 19.13 18.52
N ASP A 180 17.91 17.83 18.54
CA ASP A 180 18.30 17.12 19.77
C ASP A 180 19.64 17.62 20.34
N GLN A 181 20.60 17.92 19.46
CA GLN A 181 21.87 18.51 19.85
C GLN A 181 21.67 19.90 20.45
N VAL A 182 20.98 20.81 19.73
CA VAL A 182 20.76 22.18 20.19
C VAL A 182 19.94 22.21 21.49
N TYR A 183 18.94 21.34 21.60
CA TYR A 183 18.14 21.20 22.82
C TYR A 183 19.02 20.80 24.01
N THR A 184 19.89 19.80 23.82
CA THR A 184 20.80 19.33 24.88
C THR A 184 21.82 20.40 25.27
N ASP A 185 22.39 21.10 24.30
CA ASP A 185 23.36 22.18 24.54
C ASP A 185 22.74 23.31 25.37
N LEU A 186 21.53 23.76 25.01
CA LEU A 186 20.80 24.80 25.75
C LEU A 186 20.36 24.32 27.14
N LEU A 187 19.96 23.05 27.28
CA LEU A 187 19.55 22.51 28.57
C LEU A 187 20.72 22.47 29.56
N ASN A 188 21.95 22.28 29.08
CA ASN A 188 23.17 22.38 29.91
C ASN A 188 23.49 23.81 30.35
N GLU A 189 22.90 24.81 29.69
CA GLU A 189 22.96 26.23 30.04
C GLU A 189 21.72 26.69 30.84
N ASP A 190 20.95 25.73 31.40
CA ASP A 190 19.68 25.95 32.13
C ASP A 190 18.57 26.60 31.27
N GLU A 191 18.67 26.53 29.94
CA GLU A 191 17.67 27.05 29.00
C GLU A 191 16.82 25.92 28.38
N ASN A 192 15.50 26.05 28.43
CA ASN A 192 14.58 25.06 27.85
C ASN A 192 14.00 25.56 26.52
N LEU A 193 14.59 25.10 25.41
CA LEU A 193 14.19 25.51 24.06
C LEU A 193 12.69 25.30 23.77
N ILE A 194 12.12 24.16 24.16
CA ILE A 194 10.69 23.88 23.97
C ILE A 194 9.83 24.92 24.69
N THR A 195 10.20 25.31 25.91
CA THR A 195 9.48 26.32 26.69
C THR A 195 9.59 27.69 26.05
N THR A 196 10.79 28.09 25.62
CA THR A 196 11.01 29.36 24.91
C THR A 196 10.17 29.43 23.63
N LEU A 197 10.25 28.42 22.76
CA LEU A 197 9.48 28.37 21.51
C LEU A 197 7.96 28.35 21.78
N SER A 198 7.50 27.58 22.76
CA SER A 198 6.08 27.51 23.13
C SER A 198 5.55 28.86 23.58
N GLN A 199 6.31 29.59 24.41
CA GLN A 199 5.91 30.91 24.91
C GLN A 199 5.75 31.92 23.77
N GLN A 200 6.69 31.94 22.81
CA GLN A 200 6.61 32.84 21.66
C GLN A 200 5.40 32.54 20.77
N ILE A 201 5.15 31.25 20.51
CA ILE A 201 3.97 30.84 19.74
C ILE A 201 2.69 31.25 20.47
N LEU A 202 2.59 31.01 21.77
CA LEU A 202 1.39 31.36 22.56
C LEU A 202 1.16 32.87 22.69
N GLN A 203 2.22 33.69 22.65
CA GLN A 203 2.09 35.15 22.56
C GLN A 203 1.43 35.58 21.25
N SER A 204 1.84 34.98 20.14
CA SER A 204 1.25 35.26 18.82
C SER A 204 -0.15 34.63 18.64
N LYS A 205 -0.41 33.52 19.34
CA LYS A 205 -1.60 32.67 19.19
C LYS A 205 -2.16 32.28 20.56
N PRO A 206 -2.80 33.22 21.28
CA PRO A 206 -3.28 32.98 22.64
C PRO A 206 -4.41 31.94 22.73
N LEU A 207 -5.08 31.63 21.61
CA LEU A 207 -6.12 30.61 21.52
C LEU A 207 -5.57 29.18 21.32
N ALA A 208 -4.27 29.02 21.08
CA ALA A 208 -3.66 27.71 20.93
C ALA A 208 -3.50 27.01 22.29
N ASP A 209 -3.72 25.69 22.30
CA ASP A 209 -3.53 24.90 23.51
C ASP A 209 -2.03 24.71 23.80
N THR A 210 -1.62 24.98 25.04
CA THR A 210 -0.21 24.93 25.45
C THR A 210 0.41 23.54 25.29
N TYR A 211 -0.34 22.48 25.61
CA TYR A 211 0.18 21.12 25.52
C TYR A 211 0.20 20.62 24.08
N ILE A 212 -0.77 21.01 23.25
CA ILE A 212 -0.71 20.72 21.81
C ILE A 212 0.49 21.41 21.17
N VAL A 213 0.76 22.69 21.48
CA VAL A 213 1.95 23.40 20.97
C VAL A 213 3.23 22.67 21.36
N ARG A 214 3.37 22.30 22.64
CA ARG A 214 4.54 21.55 23.14
C ARG A 214 4.70 20.21 22.45
N ALA A 215 3.62 19.42 22.34
CA ALA A 215 3.67 18.11 21.73
C ALA A 215 4.05 18.19 20.25
N ILE A 216 3.54 19.16 19.49
CA ILE A 216 3.95 19.36 18.10
C ILE A 216 5.43 19.74 18.01
N LEU A 217 5.92 20.66 18.84
CA LEU A 217 7.35 21.03 18.84
C LEU A 217 8.26 19.83 19.15
N TRP A 218 7.85 18.95 20.08
CA TRP A 218 8.60 17.72 20.38
C TRP A 218 8.71 16.75 19.21
N THR A 219 7.88 16.88 18.16
CA THR A 219 8.04 16.06 16.95
C THR A 219 9.30 16.40 16.14
N LEU A 220 9.94 17.55 16.40
CA LEU A 220 11.26 17.88 15.83
C LEU A 220 12.37 16.98 16.36
N SER A 221 12.24 16.46 17.58
CA SER A 221 13.18 15.52 18.17
C SER A 221 13.07 14.16 17.50
N GLN A 222 14.19 13.57 17.11
CA GLN A 222 14.18 12.21 16.54
C GLN A 222 13.91 11.17 17.63
N ASP A 223 14.39 11.42 18.85
CA ASP A 223 14.24 10.51 19.99
C ASP A 223 12.83 10.56 20.59
N TYR A 224 12.26 11.76 20.70
CA TYR A 224 10.99 11.97 21.42
C TYR A 224 9.76 12.10 20.51
N SER A 225 9.92 12.23 19.19
CA SER A 225 8.79 12.33 18.24
C SER A 225 7.78 11.19 18.38
N PRO A 226 8.16 9.91 18.47
CA PRO A 226 7.19 8.82 18.65
C PRO A 226 6.32 8.96 19.91
N LEU A 227 6.90 9.47 21.01
CA LEU A 227 6.19 9.66 22.28
C LEU A 227 5.26 10.87 22.21
N ALA A 228 5.69 11.95 21.56
CA ALA A 228 4.84 13.11 21.32
C ALA A 228 3.63 12.76 20.42
N ILE A 229 3.85 11.99 19.35
CA ILE A 229 2.78 11.51 18.46
C ILE A 229 1.82 10.59 19.22
N LYS A 230 2.34 9.68 20.05
CA LYS A 230 1.53 8.83 20.94
C LYS A 230 0.62 9.67 21.86
N TRP A 231 1.15 10.74 22.45
CA TRP A 231 0.35 11.64 23.28
C TRP A 231 -0.71 12.42 22.47
N LEU A 232 -0.34 12.91 21.28
CA LEU A 232 -1.27 13.58 20.35
C LEU A 232 -2.41 12.65 19.90
N ALA A 233 -2.13 11.34 19.79
CA ALA A 233 -3.12 10.30 19.54
C ALA A 233 -4.09 10.05 20.72
N GLY A 234 -3.86 10.69 21.86
CA GLY A 234 -4.68 10.56 23.08
C GLY A 234 -4.27 9.38 23.97
N ASP A 235 -3.09 8.80 23.74
CA ASP A 235 -2.58 7.70 24.57
C ASP A 235 -1.83 8.22 25.81
N ALA A 236 -1.76 7.36 26.82
CA ALA A 236 -1.03 7.66 28.05
C ALA A 236 0.48 7.58 27.83
N LEU A 237 1.19 8.50 28.49
CA LEU A 237 2.62 8.46 28.68
C LEU A 237 2.93 8.02 30.11
N ASP A 238 4.09 7.41 30.33
CA ASP A 238 4.54 7.20 31.69
C ASP A 238 4.87 8.55 32.38
N GLN A 239 4.80 8.58 33.71
CA GLN A 239 4.93 9.84 34.47
C GLN A 239 6.27 10.52 34.18
N THR A 240 7.36 9.75 34.15
CA THR A 240 8.71 10.27 33.92
C THR A 240 8.84 10.89 32.54
N THR A 241 8.34 10.22 31.50
CA THR A 241 8.31 10.76 30.14
C THR A 241 7.41 12.00 30.03
N ALA A 242 6.23 11.96 30.65
CA ALA A 242 5.28 13.06 30.61
C ALA A 242 5.87 14.33 31.25
N ASP A 243 6.49 14.18 32.42
CA ASP A 243 7.17 15.27 33.14
C ASP A 243 8.34 15.83 32.32
N TYR A 244 9.15 14.94 31.71
CA TYR A 244 10.25 15.35 30.84
C TYR A 244 9.78 16.16 29.62
N LEU A 245 8.71 15.70 28.95
CA LEU A 245 8.15 16.40 27.79
C LEU A 245 7.32 17.63 28.19
N GLY A 246 7.02 17.81 29.48
CA GLY A 246 6.14 18.87 29.97
C GLY A 246 4.70 18.72 29.48
N LEU A 247 4.23 17.46 29.39
CA LEU A 247 2.90 17.05 28.93
C LEU A 247 2.14 16.34 30.06
N PRO A 248 0.79 16.38 30.09
CA PRO A 248 0.03 15.62 31.06
C PRO A 248 0.12 14.10 30.74
N PRO A 249 0.27 13.22 31.74
CA PRO A 249 0.51 11.79 31.51
C PRO A 249 -0.71 11.03 30.97
N ASN A 250 -1.92 11.58 31.12
CA ASN A 250 -3.18 10.95 30.68
C ASN A 250 -3.45 9.54 31.27
N PHE A 251 -2.89 9.23 32.45
CA PHE A 251 -3.15 7.96 33.13
C PHE A 251 -4.60 7.80 33.60
N HIS A 252 -5.01 6.53 33.77
CA HIS A 252 -6.28 6.12 34.38
C HIS A 252 -7.57 6.57 33.68
N LYS A 253 -7.49 7.20 32.50
CA LYS A 253 -8.67 7.57 31.71
C LYS A 253 -9.36 6.33 31.15
N THR A 254 -10.64 6.19 31.46
CA THR A 254 -11.56 5.25 30.83
C THR A 254 -11.76 5.59 29.36
N ASN A 255 -12.22 4.62 28.57
CA ASN A 255 -12.53 4.87 27.15
C ASN A 255 -13.61 5.95 26.96
N GLN A 256 -14.56 6.07 27.89
CA GLN A 256 -15.60 7.11 27.83
C GLN A 256 -15.03 8.51 28.06
N GLU A 257 -14.11 8.67 29.02
CA GLU A 257 -13.43 9.94 29.26
C GLU A 257 -12.56 10.32 28.05
N ARG A 258 -11.85 9.35 27.46
CA ARG A 258 -11.08 9.58 26.22
C ARG A 258 -11.97 10.05 25.08
N GLU A 259 -13.10 9.39 24.85
CA GLU A 259 -14.06 9.79 23.81
C GLU A 259 -14.64 11.19 24.05
N ALA A 260 -14.93 11.52 25.32
CA ALA A 260 -15.48 12.84 25.69
C ALA A 260 -14.48 13.98 25.42
N GLU A 261 -13.19 13.75 25.68
CA GLU A 261 -12.13 14.74 25.47
C GLU A 261 -11.63 14.79 24.02
N ALA A 262 -11.65 13.66 23.30
CA ALA A 262 -11.02 13.50 22.00
C ALA A 262 -11.48 14.54 20.97
N PHE A 263 -12.76 14.90 20.98
CA PHE A 263 -13.27 15.92 20.05
C PHE A 263 -12.57 17.27 20.23
N ASN A 264 -12.40 17.69 21.48
CA ASN A 264 -11.72 18.94 21.77
C ASN A 264 -10.25 18.87 21.35
N SER A 265 -9.56 17.76 21.64
CA SER A 265 -8.17 17.55 21.20
C SER A 265 -8.04 17.57 19.68
N ILE A 266 -8.95 16.92 18.95
CA ILE A 266 -9.00 16.97 17.47
C ILE A 266 -9.14 18.41 17.00
N LEU A 267 -10.06 19.19 17.57
CA LEU A 267 -10.26 20.59 17.18
C LEU A 267 -9.02 21.43 17.47
N GLN A 268 -8.41 21.29 18.64
CA GLN A 268 -7.19 22.02 19.00
C GLN A 268 -6.03 21.69 18.04
N ILE A 269 -5.84 20.41 17.72
CA ILE A 269 -4.84 19.96 16.75
C ILE A 269 -5.13 20.56 15.37
N LEU A 270 -6.33 20.36 14.84
CA LEU A 270 -6.70 20.82 13.50
C LEU A 270 -6.63 22.34 13.39
N ASN A 271 -7.08 23.09 14.40
CA ASN A 271 -7.01 24.55 14.40
C ASN A 271 -5.58 25.06 14.32
N LEU A 272 -4.67 24.48 15.11
CA LEU A 272 -3.27 24.89 15.11
C LEU A 272 -2.54 24.45 13.85
N VAL A 273 -2.69 23.18 13.45
CA VAL A 273 -2.02 22.61 12.27
C VAL A 273 -2.48 23.30 10.98
N SER A 274 -3.79 23.53 10.85
CA SER A 274 -4.39 24.15 9.65
C SER A 274 -3.96 25.61 9.45
N HIS A 275 -3.58 26.29 10.53
CA HIS A 275 -2.99 27.63 10.45
C HIS A 275 -1.69 27.65 9.62
N TYR A 276 -0.83 26.63 9.79
CA TYR A 276 0.46 26.55 9.10
C TYR A 276 0.35 25.91 7.71
N ASN A 277 -0.49 24.88 7.57
CA ASN A 277 -0.67 24.15 6.32
C ASN A 277 -2.13 23.71 6.17
N SER A 278 -2.71 23.90 4.98
CA SER A 278 -4.04 23.38 4.69
C SER A 278 -4.12 21.87 4.93
N VAL A 279 -5.25 21.36 5.43
CA VAL A 279 -5.39 19.94 5.82
C VAL A 279 -6.50 19.29 5.00
N ILE A 280 -6.21 18.17 4.34
CA ILE A 280 -7.20 17.33 3.67
C ILE A 280 -7.43 16.06 4.47
N ILE A 281 -8.66 15.89 4.97
CA ILE A 281 -9.12 14.70 5.70
C ILE A 281 -9.99 13.88 4.77
N CYS A 282 -9.64 12.61 4.56
CA CYS A 282 -10.38 11.69 3.69
C CYS A 282 -10.94 10.54 4.52
N PHE A 283 -12.26 10.36 4.53
CA PHE A 283 -12.92 9.17 5.06
C PHE A 283 -13.27 8.22 3.91
N ASP A 284 -12.73 7.00 3.95
CA ASP A 284 -12.99 5.93 2.98
C ASP A 284 -13.51 4.67 3.70
N GLU A 285 -14.08 3.75 2.92
CA GLU A 285 -14.63 2.47 3.38
C GLU A 285 -15.68 2.58 4.50
N ILE A 286 -16.50 3.63 4.48
CA ILE A 286 -17.52 3.92 5.51
C ILE A 286 -18.74 2.99 5.47
N GLU A 287 -18.81 2.11 4.48
CA GLU A 287 -19.89 1.14 4.23
C GLU A 287 -19.88 -0.09 5.17
N SER A 288 -19.07 -0.07 6.23
CA SER A 288 -19.08 -1.13 7.25
C SER A 288 -20.46 -1.31 7.87
N LEU A 289 -20.87 -2.56 8.08
CA LEU A 289 -22.19 -2.92 8.65
C LEU A 289 -22.24 -2.79 10.19
N LYS A 290 -21.19 -2.24 10.81
CA LYS A 290 -21.14 -2.02 12.26
C LYS A 290 -22.18 -0.99 12.67
N VAL A 291 -22.73 -1.16 13.87
CA VAL A 291 -23.66 -0.22 14.49
C VAL A 291 -23.20 0.14 15.89
N ASN A 292 -23.46 1.37 16.31
CA ASN A 292 -23.21 1.80 17.70
C ASN A 292 -24.39 1.42 18.62
N ASP A 293 -24.28 1.76 19.90
CA ASP A 293 -25.29 1.41 20.91
C ASP A 293 -26.66 2.07 20.64
N ALA A 294 -26.67 3.19 19.92
CA ALA A 294 -27.88 3.88 19.49
C ALA A 294 -28.47 3.35 18.16
N GLY A 295 -27.85 2.32 17.56
CA GLY A 295 -28.29 1.69 16.31
C GLY A 295 -27.88 2.44 15.04
N PHE A 296 -27.00 3.44 15.13
CA PHE A 296 -26.48 4.15 13.96
C PHE A 296 -25.35 3.36 13.28
N THR A 297 -25.40 3.30 11.96
CA THR A 297 -24.37 2.65 11.13
C THR A 297 -23.07 3.46 11.10
N THR A 298 -21.95 2.82 10.75
CA THR A 298 -20.65 3.49 10.53
C THR A 298 -20.77 4.73 9.64
N SER A 299 -21.49 4.62 8.52
CA SER A 299 -21.69 5.74 7.60
C SER A 299 -22.41 6.95 8.22
N GLN A 300 -23.39 6.71 9.10
CA GLN A 300 -24.13 7.76 9.79
C GLN A 300 -23.29 8.39 10.90
N VAL A 301 -22.58 7.58 11.68
CA VAL A 301 -21.68 8.05 12.75
C VAL A 301 -20.57 8.93 12.17
N ILE A 302 -19.97 8.52 11.04
CA ILE A 302 -18.94 9.32 10.36
C ILE A 302 -19.55 10.60 9.76
N ALA A 303 -20.72 10.54 9.12
CA ALA A 303 -21.38 11.73 8.59
C ALA A 303 -21.69 12.75 9.71
N GLU A 304 -22.08 12.27 10.89
CA GLU A 304 -22.27 13.11 12.07
C GLU A 304 -20.96 13.72 12.57
N LEU A 305 -19.89 12.93 12.67
CA LEU A 305 -18.55 13.42 13.00
C LEU A 305 -18.09 14.52 12.04
N VAL A 306 -18.22 14.31 10.73
CA VAL A 306 -17.86 15.30 9.70
C VAL A 306 -18.68 16.58 9.85
N GLY A 307 -20.00 16.44 10.07
CA GLY A 307 -20.88 17.59 10.30
C GLY A 307 -20.50 18.40 11.54
N ASN A 308 -20.12 17.72 12.62
CA ASN A 308 -19.66 18.35 13.86
C ASN A 308 -18.30 19.04 13.67
N LEU A 309 -17.35 18.38 13.01
CA LEU A 309 -16.05 18.97 12.66
C LEU A 309 -16.22 20.23 11.82
N TYR A 310 -17.05 20.18 10.77
CA TYR A 310 -17.34 21.35 9.94
C TYR A 310 -17.86 22.52 10.79
N ASN A 311 -18.90 22.30 11.59
CA ASN A 311 -19.50 23.36 12.42
C ASN A 311 -18.49 24.00 13.38
N SER A 312 -17.70 23.18 14.07
CA SER A 312 -16.75 23.66 15.07
C SER A 312 -15.54 24.36 14.44
N LEU A 313 -14.97 23.79 13.37
CA LEU A 313 -13.82 24.40 12.69
C LEU A 313 -14.20 25.70 11.97
N MET A 314 -15.42 25.80 11.44
CA MET A 314 -15.94 27.03 10.84
C MET A 314 -16.02 28.19 11.84
N GLN A 315 -16.15 27.92 13.13
CA GLN A 315 -16.21 28.95 14.18
C GLN A 315 -14.82 29.36 14.70
N SER A 316 -13.77 28.63 14.36
CA SER A 316 -12.41 28.86 14.88
C SER A 316 -11.76 30.13 14.37
N GLU A 317 -11.25 31.00 15.24
CA GLU A 317 -10.51 32.19 14.80
C GLU A 317 -9.06 31.88 14.36
N LEU A 318 -8.54 30.70 14.73
CA LEU A 318 -7.15 30.30 14.48
C LEU A 318 -6.98 29.49 13.19
N GLY A 319 -7.85 28.50 12.99
CA GLY A 319 -7.71 27.50 11.95
C GLY A 319 -8.26 27.95 10.60
N GLN A 320 -7.56 27.59 9.51
CA GLN A 320 -7.98 27.89 8.15
C GLN A 320 -7.54 26.79 7.17
N GLY A 321 -8.24 26.64 6.04
CA GLY A 321 -7.78 25.75 4.98
C GLY A 321 -8.02 24.26 5.24
N VAL A 322 -9.15 23.86 5.81
CA VAL A 322 -9.48 22.45 6.05
C VAL A 322 -10.46 21.92 4.99
N ILE A 323 -10.15 20.77 4.42
CA ILE A 323 -11.05 20.03 3.51
C ILE A 323 -11.38 18.69 4.14
N ILE A 324 -12.66 18.33 4.15
CA ILE A 324 -13.11 17.01 4.56
C ILE A 324 -13.81 16.32 3.39
N LEU A 325 -13.18 15.28 2.85
CA LEU A 325 -13.69 14.45 1.78
C LEU A 325 -14.26 13.15 2.37
N THR A 326 -15.52 12.85 2.07
CA THR A 326 -16.17 11.60 2.44
C THR A 326 -16.45 10.77 1.20
N VAL A 327 -15.95 9.54 1.15
CA VAL A 327 -16.19 8.61 0.05
C VAL A 327 -17.24 7.59 0.48
N VAL A 328 -18.30 7.45 -0.32
CA VAL A 328 -19.47 6.63 0.04
C VAL A 328 -20.03 5.87 -1.16
N LEU A 329 -20.61 4.70 -0.91
CA LEU A 329 -21.36 3.97 -1.93
C LEU A 329 -22.65 4.72 -2.31
N PRO A 330 -23.07 4.73 -3.59
CA PRO A 330 -24.28 5.43 -4.02
C PRO A 330 -25.56 5.02 -3.27
N ASP A 331 -25.70 3.73 -2.92
CA ASP A 331 -26.86 3.24 -2.15
C ASP A 331 -26.84 3.71 -0.70
N VAL A 332 -25.67 3.68 -0.04
CA VAL A 332 -25.50 4.16 1.34
C VAL A 332 -25.78 5.66 1.42
N TRP A 333 -25.32 6.44 0.43
CA TRP A 333 -25.65 7.85 0.32
C TRP A 333 -27.17 8.10 0.22
N ARG A 334 -27.84 7.40 -0.70
CA ARG A 334 -29.29 7.57 -0.95
C ARG A 334 -30.15 7.12 0.23
N ASN A 335 -29.80 6.00 0.86
CA ASN A 335 -30.69 5.33 1.80
C ASN A 335 -30.36 5.62 3.28
N ALA A 336 -29.09 5.87 3.62
CA ALA A 336 -28.68 6.14 5.00
C ALA A 336 -28.42 7.63 5.24
N ILE A 337 -27.48 8.24 4.50
CA ILE A 337 -26.99 9.59 4.80
C ILE A 337 -27.99 10.68 4.39
N LYS A 338 -28.58 10.59 3.19
CA LYS A 338 -29.56 11.58 2.72
C LYS A 338 -30.82 11.69 3.59
N ASN A 339 -31.13 10.62 4.32
CA ASN A 339 -32.31 10.55 5.18
C ASN A 339 -32.00 11.02 6.62
N MET A 340 -30.76 11.38 6.93
CA MET A 340 -30.39 11.92 8.24
C MET A 340 -31.03 13.29 8.46
N ARG A 341 -31.51 13.51 9.69
CA ARG A 341 -32.14 14.77 10.09
C ARG A 341 -31.10 15.86 10.38
N GLY A 342 -31.60 17.08 10.53
CA GLY A 342 -30.81 18.19 11.07
C GLY A 342 -29.85 18.84 10.08
N GLY A 343 -30.04 18.69 8.76
CA GLY A 343 -29.21 19.36 7.75
C GLY A 343 -27.80 18.78 7.59
N ILE A 344 -27.59 17.51 7.94
CA ILE A 344 -26.28 16.83 7.83
C ILE A 344 -25.76 16.88 6.39
N VAL A 345 -26.62 16.64 5.39
CA VAL A 345 -26.24 16.65 3.96
C VAL A 345 -25.59 17.97 3.56
N ASP A 346 -26.17 19.10 3.98
CA ASP A 346 -25.65 20.43 3.64
C ASP A 346 -24.29 20.70 4.32
N ARG A 347 -24.04 20.10 5.50
CA ARG A 347 -22.78 20.24 6.23
C ARG A 347 -21.65 19.35 5.74
N ILE A 348 -21.96 18.17 5.21
CA ILE A 348 -20.94 17.23 4.70
C ILE A 348 -20.65 17.43 3.21
N SER A 349 -21.42 18.27 2.52
CA SER A 349 -21.29 18.55 1.09
C SER A 349 -21.37 20.06 0.79
N THR A 350 -20.71 20.89 1.59
CA THR A 350 -20.81 22.36 1.52
C THR A 350 -20.29 22.91 0.20
N TYR A 351 -19.18 22.38 -0.31
CA TYR A 351 -18.55 22.85 -1.54
C TYR A 351 -19.42 22.60 -2.79
N SER A 352 -20.23 21.54 -2.74
CA SER A 352 -21.07 21.11 -3.86
C SER A 352 -22.56 21.38 -3.62
N ASN A 353 -22.90 22.22 -2.64
CA ASN A 353 -24.28 22.59 -2.28
C ASN A 353 -25.20 21.37 -2.12
N GLY A 354 -24.78 20.41 -1.28
CA GLY A 354 -25.52 19.17 -1.02
C GLY A 354 -25.46 18.10 -2.11
N LYS A 355 -24.74 18.34 -3.22
CA LYS A 355 -24.57 17.39 -4.33
C LYS A 355 -23.29 16.57 -4.19
N THR A 356 -23.33 15.32 -4.64
CA THR A 356 -22.15 14.45 -4.66
C THR A 356 -21.39 14.57 -5.98
N ILE A 357 -20.10 14.27 -5.93
CA ILE A 357 -19.27 14.08 -7.11
C ILE A 357 -19.24 12.58 -7.40
N GLU A 358 -19.84 12.17 -8.51
CA GLU A 358 -19.88 10.77 -8.90
C GLU A 358 -18.55 10.35 -9.55
N LEU A 359 -17.95 9.25 -9.07
CA LEU A 359 -16.82 8.63 -9.74
C LEU A 359 -17.32 7.73 -10.87
N GLU A 360 -16.77 7.94 -12.06
CA GLU A 360 -17.14 7.27 -13.29
C GLU A 360 -16.45 5.89 -13.43
N HIS A 361 -17.14 4.99 -14.13
CA HIS A 361 -16.59 3.72 -14.60
C HIS A 361 -15.60 3.95 -15.75
N LEU A 362 -14.79 2.93 -16.05
CA LEU A 362 -13.86 3.00 -17.17
C LEU A 362 -14.63 3.11 -18.50
N ASN A 363 -14.21 4.06 -19.35
CA ASN A 363 -14.63 4.15 -20.74
C ASN A 363 -13.54 3.58 -21.66
N SER A 364 -13.84 3.43 -22.95
CA SER A 364 -12.92 2.84 -23.92
C SER A 364 -11.53 3.50 -23.97
N ASN A 365 -11.43 4.82 -23.77
CA ASN A 365 -10.12 5.49 -23.75
C ASN A 365 -9.39 5.24 -22.43
N SER A 366 -10.08 5.36 -21.29
CA SER A 366 -9.47 5.11 -19.97
C SER A 366 -9.00 3.66 -19.80
N ILE A 367 -9.62 2.68 -20.47
CA ILE A 367 -9.11 1.31 -20.52
C ILE A 367 -7.76 1.24 -21.21
N ILE A 368 -7.64 1.84 -22.40
CA ILE A 368 -6.38 1.85 -23.15
C ILE A 368 -5.28 2.53 -22.35
N ASP A 369 -5.59 3.69 -21.77
CA ASP A 369 -4.65 4.43 -20.94
C ASP A 369 -4.21 3.61 -19.72
N LEU A 370 -5.15 2.96 -19.02
CA LEU A 370 -4.85 2.13 -17.85
C LEU A 370 -3.95 0.95 -18.19
N VAL A 371 -4.30 0.19 -19.23
CA VAL A 371 -3.55 -1.00 -19.64
C VAL A 371 -2.16 -0.62 -20.13
N SER A 372 -2.07 0.42 -20.96
CA SER A 372 -0.81 0.98 -21.45
C SER A 372 0.09 1.41 -20.30
N LEU A 373 -0.43 2.21 -19.37
CA LEU A 373 0.31 2.69 -18.20
C LEU A 373 0.79 1.53 -17.33
N TRP A 374 -0.06 0.53 -17.10
CA TRP A 374 0.28 -0.63 -16.27
C TRP A 374 1.41 -1.46 -16.87
N LEU A 375 1.31 -1.78 -18.17
CA LEU A 375 2.35 -2.49 -18.91
C LEU A 375 3.65 -1.71 -18.93
N GLN A 376 3.57 -0.40 -19.21
CA GLN A 376 4.73 0.45 -19.29
C GLN A 376 5.49 0.51 -17.97
N GLU A 377 4.81 0.79 -16.86
CA GLU A 377 5.46 0.98 -15.55
C GLU A 377 5.84 -0.34 -14.87
N LYS A 378 5.11 -1.44 -15.08
CA LYS A 378 5.35 -2.71 -14.38
C LYS A 378 6.16 -3.72 -15.20
N LEU A 379 6.03 -3.72 -16.53
CA LEU A 379 6.67 -4.72 -17.37
C LEU A 379 7.85 -4.15 -18.17
N TYR A 380 7.60 -3.08 -18.93
CA TYR A 380 8.52 -2.65 -19.99
C TYR A 380 9.63 -1.72 -19.51
N LYS A 381 9.29 -0.62 -18.82
CA LYS A 381 10.25 0.38 -18.33
C LYS A 381 11.31 -0.21 -17.37
N PRO A 382 10.95 -1.08 -16.39
CA PRO A 382 11.96 -1.71 -15.53
C PRO A 382 12.93 -2.65 -16.26
N ARG A 383 12.54 -3.13 -17.45
CA ARG A 383 13.33 -4.05 -18.29
C ARG A 383 13.98 -3.32 -19.48
N HIS A 384 13.84 -2.00 -19.57
CA HIS A 384 14.32 -1.19 -20.70
C HIS A 384 13.83 -1.68 -22.07
N LEU A 385 12.60 -2.21 -22.12
CA LEU A 385 11.98 -2.73 -23.36
C LEU A 385 11.05 -1.69 -23.98
N THR A 386 11.02 -1.64 -25.31
CA THR A 386 10.07 -0.83 -26.10
C THR A 386 9.07 -1.76 -26.79
N PRO A 387 7.78 -1.78 -26.39
CA PRO A 387 6.79 -2.67 -27.01
C PRO A 387 6.42 -2.23 -28.43
N PRO A 388 5.84 -3.11 -29.27
CA PRO A 388 5.45 -2.77 -30.64
C PRO A 388 4.32 -1.73 -30.69
N HIS A 389 3.44 -1.77 -29.70
CA HIS A 389 2.40 -0.77 -29.47
C HIS A 389 2.07 -0.71 -27.96
N PRO A 390 1.42 0.36 -27.47
CA PRO A 390 1.34 0.65 -26.03
C PRO A 390 0.63 -0.41 -25.19
N VAL A 391 -0.36 -1.11 -25.76
CA VAL A 391 -1.14 -2.14 -25.07
C VAL A 391 -0.69 -3.59 -25.36
N TYR A 392 0.47 -3.79 -26.02
CA TYR A 392 0.95 -5.15 -26.34
C TYR A 392 1.15 -5.96 -25.05
N PRO A 393 0.66 -7.22 -24.95
CA PRO A 393 0.22 -8.12 -26.03
C PRO A 393 -1.26 -8.07 -26.41
N PHE A 394 -2.07 -7.21 -25.80
CA PHE A 394 -3.51 -7.15 -26.07
C PHE A 394 -3.83 -6.51 -27.42
N ASP A 395 -4.99 -6.85 -27.97
CA ASP A 395 -5.56 -6.13 -29.11
C ASP A 395 -6.29 -4.85 -28.64
N GLU A 396 -5.97 -3.71 -29.24
CA GLU A 396 -6.56 -2.42 -28.85
C GLU A 396 -8.07 -2.38 -29.09
N ASN A 397 -8.58 -2.97 -30.17
CA ASN A 397 -10.01 -2.98 -30.47
C ASN A 397 -10.78 -3.82 -29.46
N GLN A 398 -10.23 -4.98 -29.07
CA GLN A 398 -10.79 -5.81 -28.01
C GLN A 398 -10.91 -5.03 -26.69
N LEU A 399 -9.86 -4.31 -26.29
CA LEU A 399 -9.88 -3.48 -25.09
C LEU A 399 -10.89 -2.33 -25.20
N ARG A 400 -11.01 -1.69 -26.38
CA ARG A 400 -12.02 -0.63 -26.62
C ARG A 400 -13.44 -1.16 -26.52
N ASP A 401 -13.69 -2.38 -26.98
CA ASP A 401 -15.00 -3.04 -26.87
C ASP A 401 -15.37 -3.37 -25.42
N LEU A 402 -14.41 -3.78 -24.58
CA LEU A 402 -14.62 -3.92 -23.13
C LEU A 402 -15.06 -2.59 -22.49
N GLY A 403 -14.60 -1.46 -23.01
CA GLY A 403 -14.98 -0.12 -22.53
C GLY A 403 -16.46 0.21 -22.69
N LYS A 404 -17.18 -0.49 -23.56
CA LYS A 404 -18.63 -0.35 -23.72
C LYS A 404 -19.41 -1.05 -22.60
N GLN A 405 -18.78 -1.98 -21.88
CA GLN A 405 -19.40 -2.79 -20.83
C GLN A 405 -19.35 -2.13 -19.44
N LYS A 406 -18.80 -0.91 -19.33
CA LYS A 406 -18.67 -0.15 -18.06
C LYS A 406 -17.99 -0.92 -16.93
N LEU A 407 -16.96 -1.70 -17.26
CA LEU A 407 -16.19 -2.45 -16.27
C LEU A 407 -15.57 -1.52 -15.21
N SER A 408 -15.45 -2.02 -13.99
CA SER A 408 -14.63 -1.42 -12.95
C SER A 408 -13.13 -1.65 -13.23
N VAL A 409 -12.28 -0.87 -12.56
CA VAL A 409 -10.81 -1.06 -12.63
C VAL A 409 -10.41 -2.46 -12.21
N ARG A 410 -11.04 -2.97 -11.14
CA ARG A 410 -10.74 -4.31 -10.62
C ARG A 410 -11.11 -5.41 -11.61
N GLU A 411 -12.29 -5.31 -12.23
CA GLU A 411 -12.74 -6.28 -13.23
C GLU A 411 -11.86 -6.26 -14.48
N LEU A 412 -11.48 -5.07 -14.95
CA LEU A 412 -10.56 -4.96 -16.09
C LEU A 412 -9.20 -5.58 -15.78
N LEU A 413 -8.60 -5.28 -14.63
CA LEU A 413 -7.29 -5.81 -14.26
C LEU A 413 -7.34 -7.33 -14.09
N ALA A 414 -8.43 -7.88 -13.56
CA ALA A 414 -8.66 -9.33 -13.50
C ALA A 414 -8.75 -9.93 -14.91
N TRP A 415 -9.53 -9.31 -15.81
CA TRP A 415 -9.63 -9.73 -17.20
C TRP A 415 -8.27 -9.72 -17.90
N CYS A 416 -7.49 -8.65 -17.71
CA CYS A 416 -6.13 -8.54 -18.25
C CYS A 416 -5.25 -9.66 -17.71
N ALA A 417 -5.31 -9.97 -16.41
CA ALA A 417 -4.53 -11.04 -15.82
C ALA A 417 -4.85 -12.42 -16.43
N GLU A 418 -6.11 -12.68 -16.76
CA GLU A 418 -6.55 -13.93 -17.38
C GLU A 418 -6.18 -14.04 -18.88
N HIS A 419 -6.11 -12.91 -19.58
CA HIS A 419 -5.90 -12.85 -21.04
C HIS A 419 -4.48 -12.39 -21.44
N PHE A 420 -3.57 -12.26 -20.47
CA PHE A 420 -2.19 -11.85 -20.71
C PHE A 420 -1.36 -13.03 -21.22
N ASP A 421 -1.24 -13.15 -22.54
CA ASP A 421 -0.41 -14.16 -23.21
C ASP A 421 0.22 -13.59 -24.48
N VAL A 422 1.28 -14.24 -24.97
CA VAL A 422 1.90 -13.88 -26.25
C VAL A 422 0.92 -14.20 -27.37
N PRO A 423 0.67 -13.27 -28.32
CA PRO A 423 -0.21 -13.53 -29.46
C PRO A 423 0.34 -14.72 -30.24
N SER A 424 -0.34 -15.87 -30.13
CA SER A 424 0.00 -17.02 -30.96
C SER A 424 -0.22 -16.60 -32.41
N ILE A 425 0.84 -16.58 -33.21
CA ILE A 425 0.74 -16.39 -34.65
C ILE A 425 -0.35 -17.36 -35.13
N SER A 426 -1.49 -16.83 -35.57
CA SER A 426 -2.60 -17.63 -36.06
C SER A 426 -2.05 -18.71 -36.97
N CYS A 427 -2.50 -19.95 -36.80
CA CYS A 427 -2.10 -21.09 -37.64
C CYS A 427 -2.24 -20.80 -39.16
N LYS A 428 -3.03 -19.77 -39.54
CA LYS A 428 -3.09 -19.23 -40.91
C LYS A 428 -1.80 -18.51 -41.34
N HIS A 429 -1.21 -17.69 -40.49
CA HIS A 429 0.03 -16.97 -40.78
C HIS A 429 1.25 -17.90 -40.75
N GLN A 430 1.29 -18.91 -39.88
CA GLN A 430 2.30 -19.97 -39.93
C GLN A 430 2.23 -20.77 -41.24
N LYS A 431 1.02 -21.06 -41.75
CA LYS A 431 0.85 -21.70 -43.07
C LYS A 431 1.28 -20.80 -44.23
N ILE A 432 1.09 -19.49 -44.12
CA ILE A 432 1.56 -18.53 -45.13
C ILE A 432 3.08 -18.42 -45.10
N ILE A 433 3.68 -18.32 -43.91
CA ILE A 433 5.13 -18.30 -43.72
C ILE A 433 5.75 -19.62 -44.22
N ALA A 434 5.21 -20.79 -43.84
CA ALA A 434 5.70 -22.09 -44.30
C ALA A 434 5.59 -22.28 -45.83
N LYS A 435 4.54 -21.73 -46.45
CA LYS A 435 4.38 -21.71 -47.91
C LYS A 435 5.34 -20.75 -48.61
N LEU A 436 5.70 -19.63 -47.97
CA LEU A 436 6.63 -18.65 -48.52
C LEU A 436 8.10 -19.04 -48.28
N THR A 437 8.41 -19.79 -47.22
CA THR A 437 9.76 -20.25 -46.87
C THR A 437 10.08 -21.66 -47.38
N GLY A 438 9.15 -22.32 -48.08
CA GLY A 438 9.37 -23.62 -48.72
C GLY A 438 9.55 -24.81 -47.77
N THR A 439 9.05 -24.73 -46.54
CA THR A 439 9.21 -25.78 -45.51
C THR A 439 7.97 -26.67 -45.35
N ASP A 440 7.23 -26.93 -46.43
CA ASP A 440 6.16 -27.95 -46.42
C ASP A 440 6.78 -29.32 -46.79
N ASN A 441 7.04 -30.16 -45.78
CA ASN A 441 7.35 -31.58 -45.98
C ASN A 441 6.05 -32.39 -45.94
N PRO A 442 5.59 -32.99 -47.05
CA PRO A 442 4.33 -33.72 -47.09
C PRO A 442 4.53 -35.14 -46.56
N ASN A 443 4.63 -35.29 -45.24
CA ASN A 443 4.41 -36.59 -44.59
C ASN A 443 4.11 -36.43 -43.10
N SER A 444 2.91 -35.95 -42.79
CA SER A 444 2.27 -36.26 -41.52
C SER A 444 0.76 -36.07 -41.64
N GLN A 445 0.05 -37.18 -41.83
CA GLN A 445 -1.35 -37.30 -41.46
C GLN A 445 -1.49 -38.25 -40.26
N PRO A 446 -2.60 -38.13 -39.50
CA PRO A 446 -2.55 -38.12 -38.05
C PRO A 446 -3.01 -39.42 -37.39
N GLY A 447 -2.48 -39.66 -36.19
CA GLY A 447 -3.17 -40.25 -35.05
C GLY A 447 -3.75 -41.65 -35.19
N ASN A 448 -3.26 -42.60 -34.38
CA ASN A 448 -4.15 -43.65 -33.93
C ASN A 448 -3.98 -44.04 -32.46
N LYS A 449 -5.15 -44.06 -31.82
CA LYS A 449 -5.42 -44.33 -30.42
C LYS A 449 -5.16 -45.80 -30.08
N TYR A 450 -4.71 -46.00 -28.84
CA TYR A 450 -4.91 -47.17 -27.98
C TYR A 450 -5.61 -48.41 -28.57
N LYS A 451 -4.94 -49.56 -28.50
CA LYS A 451 -5.56 -50.86 -28.18
C LYS A 451 -4.58 -51.77 -27.43
N LYS A 452 -4.93 -52.11 -26.19
CA LYS A 452 -4.41 -53.25 -25.41
C LYS A 452 -4.69 -54.56 -26.17
N LYS A 453 -3.70 -55.45 -26.23
CA LYS A 453 -3.91 -56.91 -26.10
C LYS A 453 -2.61 -57.58 -25.63
N LYS A 454 -2.74 -58.37 -24.56
CA LYS A 454 -1.75 -59.33 -24.05
C LYS A 454 -1.55 -60.46 -25.07
N LEU A 455 -0.32 -60.93 -25.25
CA LEU A 455 -0.02 -62.36 -25.35
C LEU A 455 1.44 -62.62 -24.96
N ILE A 456 1.64 -63.78 -24.33
CA ILE A 456 2.84 -64.28 -23.63
C ILE A 456 3.71 -65.10 -24.62
N ILE A 457 4.93 -65.42 -24.19
CA ILE A 457 5.94 -66.39 -24.71
C ILE A 457 7.02 -65.66 -25.54
N GLY A 458 8.33 -65.74 -25.28
CA GLY A 458 9.17 -66.56 -24.41
C GLY A 458 10.53 -66.74 -25.10
N MET A 459 11.63 -66.74 -24.33
CA MET A 459 12.99 -67.21 -24.71
C MET A 459 13.81 -66.30 -25.66
N THR A 460 15.14 -66.12 -25.63
CA THR A 460 16.31 -66.44 -24.77
C THR A 460 17.54 -65.82 -25.48
N GLY A 461 18.61 -65.47 -24.75
CA GLY A 461 20.01 -65.30 -25.27
C GLY A 461 20.45 -63.83 -25.42
N THR A 462 21.21 -63.23 -24.50
CA THR A 462 22.68 -63.34 -24.22
C THR A 462 23.56 -62.96 -25.42
N ASP A 463 24.23 -61.81 -25.35
CA ASP A 463 25.71 -61.70 -25.34
C ASP A 463 26.15 -60.24 -25.58
N GLN A 464 26.82 -59.67 -24.57
CA GLN A 464 27.77 -58.57 -24.77
C GLN A 464 29.15 -59.18 -25.06
N PRO A 465 30.00 -58.50 -25.83
CA PRO A 465 31.17 -57.91 -25.16
C PRO A 465 31.58 -56.54 -25.71
N ASN A 466 32.09 -55.70 -24.82
CA ASN A 466 32.91 -54.53 -25.15
C ASN A 466 34.39 -54.94 -25.00
N PRO A 467 35.36 -54.32 -25.71
CA PRO A 467 36.20 -53.34 -25.02
C PRO A 467 36.63 -52.10 -25.84
N GLN A 468 36.85 -51.03 -25.05
CA GLN A 468 37.37 -49.67 -25.26
C GLN A 468 38.74 -49.54 -25.99
N PRO A 469 39.21 -48.34 -26.47
CA PRO A 469 39.24 -47.07 -25.71
C PRO A 469 39.00 -45.72 -26.45
N PRO A 470 38.82 -44.61 -25.69
CA PRO A 470 38.36 -43.31 -26.20
C PRO A 470 39.40 -42.17 -26.12
N ASN A 471 39.25 -41.13 -26.95
CA ASN A 471 39.32 -39.70 -26.57
C ASN A 471 39.11 -38.76 -27.79
N PRO A 472 38.78 -37.46 -27.62
CA PRO A 472 37.95 -36.81 -26.61
C PRO A 472 36.83 -35.95 -27.26
N GLN A 473 35.63 -35.92 -26.67
CA GLN A 473 34.60 -34.93 -27.00
C GLN A 473 34.43 -33.91 -25.85
N PRO A 474 34.18 -32.63 -26.16
CA PRO A 474 34.03 -31.55 -25.17
C PRO A 474 32.81 -31.76 -24.25
N PRO A 475 32.81 -31.17 -23.04
CA PRO A 475 31.94 -31.59 -21.95
C PRO A 475 30.46 -31.28 -22.25
N ASN A 476 29.63 -32.32 -22.07
CA ASN A 476 28.18 -32.20 -22.08
C ASN A 476 27.71 -31.54 -20.76
N PRO A 477 26.66 -30.70 -20.76
CA PRO A 477 26.17 -30.03 -19.55
C PRO A 477 25.73 -31.04 -18.48
N GLN A 478 26.17 -30.85 -17.24
CA GLN A 478 25.75 -31.68 -16.10
C GLN A 478 24.24 -31.51 -15.80
N PRO A 479 23.52 -32.59 -15.43
CA PRO A 479 22.16 -32.49 -14.93
C PRO A 479 22.13 -31.82 -13.53
N PRO A 480 21.01 -31.18 -13.15
CA PRO A 480 20.86 -30.52 -11.87
C PRO A 480 20.97 -31.50 -10.69
N ASN A 481 21.60 -31.03 -9.61
CA ASN A 481 21.96 -31.77 -8.40
C ASN A 481 20.74 -32.52 -7.76
N PRO A 482 20.91 -33.72 -7.17
CA PRO A 482 19.81 -34.43 -6.50
C PRO A 482 19.35 -33.67 -5.24
N GLN A 483 18.04 -33.42 -5.11
CA GLN A 483 17.46 -32.87 -3.88
C GLN A 483 17.59 -33.87 -2.72
N PRO A 484 17.92 -33.45 -1.49
CA PRO A 484 18.05 -34.36 -0.35
C PRO A 484 16.70 -35.03 0.00
N ASP A 485 16.72 -36.33 0.30
CA ASP A 485 15.53 -37.07 0.78
C ASP A 485 15.50 -37.12 2.32
N TYR A 486 14.41 -36.60 2.88
CA TYR A 486 14.16 -36.52 4.33
C TYR A 486 13.16 -37.58 4.81
N LYS A 487 12.74 -38.51 3.96
CA LYS A 487 11.78 -39.55 4.34
C LYS A 487 12.39 -40.49 5.39
N GLY A 488 11.69 -40.69 6.50
CA GLY A 488 12.14 -41.55 7.61
C GLY A 488 13.22 -40.96 8.52
N LYS A 489 13.73 -39.77 8.20
CA LYS A 489 14.72 -39.04 9.01
C LYS A 489 14.04 -38.25 10.14
N LYS A 490 14.75 -38.01 11.24
CA LYS A 490 14.31 -37.14 12.34
C LYS A 490 15.16 -35.88 12.36
N ILE A 491 14.54 -34.72 12.39
CA ILE A 491 15.23 -33.44 12.59
C ILE A 491 15.61 -33.26 14.06
N SER A 492 16.74 -32.59 14.32
CA SER A 492 17.15 -32.14 15.67
C SER A 492 17.19 -30.62 15.80
N ALA A 493 17.56 -29.91 14.73
CA ALA A 493 17.60 -28.46 14.70
C ALA A 493 17.54 -27.93 13.27
N PHE A 494 17.33 -26.62 13.12
CA PHE A 494 17.59 -25.89 11.88
C PHE A 494 18.35 -24.61 12.15
N ILE A 495 19.11 -24.15 11.16
CA ILE A 495 19.86 -22.89 11.22
C ILE A 495 19.25 -21.95 10.19
N PHE A 496 18.87 -20.76 10.62
CA PHE A 496 18.31 -19.70 9.79
C PHE A 496 18.85 -18.35 10.23
N GLN A 497 19.31 -17.52 9.29
CA GLN A 497 19.90 -16.19 9.57
C GLN A 497 21.00 -16.23 10.66
N GLY A 498 21.83 -17.29 10.66
CA GLY A 498 22.92 -17.48 11.62
C GLY A 498 22.48 -17.94 13.02
N SER A 499 21.18 -18.07 13.28
CA SER A 499 20.63 -18.54 14.56
C SER A 499 20.21 -20.01 14.47
N LYS A 500 20.53 -20.80 15.50
CA LYS A 500 20.16 -22.22 15.60
C LYS A 500 18.90 -22.38 16.45
N TYR A 501 17.94 -23.16 15.94
CA TYR A 501 16.67 -23.45 16.58
C TYR A 501 16.51 -24.96 16.76
N GLU A 502 16.42 -25.42 18.00
CA GLU A 502 16.19 -26.83 18.30
C GLU A 502 14.72 -27.19 18.05
N VAL A 503 14.48 -28.34 17.40
CA VAL A 503 13.13 -28.85 17.11
C VAL A 503 13.11 -30.37 17.20
N GLY A 504 12.08 -30.92 17.84
CA GLY A 504 11.89 -32.36 18.02
C GLY A 504 11.17 -33.06 16.88
N SER A 505 10.57 -32.32 15.94
CA SER A 505 9.84 -32.88 14.80
C SER A 505 9.80 -31.96 13.58
N TRP A 506 9.53 -32.54 12.40
CA TRP A 506 9.32 -31.77 11.17
C TRP A 506 8.11 -30.83 11.26
N LYS A 507 7.09 -31.22 12.02
CA LYS A 507 5.93 -30.37 12.29
C LYS A 507 6.34 -29.11 13.07
N GLU A 508 7.15 -29.30 14.11
CA GLU A 508 7.65 -28.21 14.95
C GLU A 508 8.54 -27.26 14.15
N LEU A 509 9.40 -27.77 13.25
CA LEU A 509 10.12 -26.94 12.27
C LEU A 509 9.17 -25.99 11.51
N LEU A 510 8.09 -26.53 10.94
CA LEU A 510 7.15 -25.73 10.13
C LEU A 510 6.52 -24.61 10.97
N ILE A 511 6.06 -24.93 12.18
CA ILE A 511 5.41 -23.97 13.07
C ILE A 511 6.40 -22.90 13.53
N THR A 512 7.62 -23.31 13.93
CA THR A 512 8.65 -22.37 14.37
C THR A 512 9.03 -21.41 13.24
N VAL A 513 9.19 -21.89 12.00
CA VAL A 513 9.44 -21.01 10.84
C VAL A 513 8.26 -20.07 10.59
N CYS A 514 7.01 -20.55 10.66
CA CYS A 514 5.83 -19.69 10.54
C CYS A 514 5.81 -18.59 11.59
N ASN A 515 6.08 -18.91 12.86
CA ASN A 515 6.13 -17.92 13.93
C ASN A 515 7.29 -16.93 13.74
N LEU A 516 8.47 -17.39 13.29
CA LEU A 516 9.60 -16.50 12.98
C LEU A 516 9.25 -15.52 11.86
N MET A 517 8.58 -16.00 10.80
CA MET A 517 8.14 -15.14 9.71
C MET A 517 7.03 -14.18 10.16
N ASN A 518 6.08 -14.63 10.98
CA ASN A 518 5.05 -13.75 11.53
C ASN A 518 5.65 -12.65 12.42
N ASN A 519 6.57 -12.99 13.31
CA ASN A 519 7.20 -12.00 14.20
C ASN A 519 8.06 -10.98 13.44
N SER A 520 8.68 -11.39 12.33
CA SER A 520 9.58 -10.52 11.56
C SER A 520 8.85 -9.72 10.47
N HIS A 521 7.69 -10.23 10.01
CA HIS A 521 6.92 -9.71 8.86
C HIS A 521 5.42 -9.70 9.16
N GLU A 522 5.01 -9.32 10.37
CA GLU A 522 3.64 -9.46 10.90
C GLU A 522 2.60 -8.87 9.94
N SER A 523 2.88 -7.67 9.40
CA SER A 523 1.99 -6.95 8.48
C SER A 523 1.87 -7.60 7.09
N GLU A 524 2.74 -8.55 6.76
CA GLU A 524 2.75 -9.25 5.48
C GLU A 524 2.50 -10.75 5.62
N PHE A 525 2.29 -11.25 6.84
CA PHE A 525 2.28 -12.68 7.09
C PHE A 525 1.15 -13.41 6.33
N ASP A 526 0.02 -12.74 6.10
CA ASP A 526 -1.11 -13.22 5.28
C ASP A 526 -0.72 -13.68 3.87
N LYS A 527 0.45 -13.24 3.34
CA LYS A 527 1.00 -13.76 2.08
C LYS A 527 1.09 -15.29 2.08
N VAL A 528 1.29 -15.94 3.23
CA VAL A 528 1.34 -17.42 3.31
C VAL A 528 0.08 -18.09 2.78
N LEU A 529 -1.09 -17.42 2.80
CA LEU A 529 -2.35 -17.91 2.21
C LEU A 529 -2.26 -18.12 0.68
N THR A 530 -1.26 -17.54 0.03
CA THR A 530 -1.00 -17.77 -1.41
C THR A 530 -0.32 -19.12 -1.68
N LEU A 531 0.28 -19.75 -0.67
CA LEU A 531 0.95 -21.04 -0.78
C LEU A 531 -0.07 -22.17 -0.77
N LYS A 532 -0.16 -22.90 -1.88
CA LYS A 532 -1.04 -24.05 -2.03
C LYS A 532 -0.39 -25.18 -2.82
N THR A 533 -0.83 -26.40 -2.56
CA THR A 533 -0.63 -27.51 -3.49
C THR A 533 -1.60 -27.36 -4.68
N ARG A 534 -1.49 -28.25 -5.66
CA ARG A 534 -2.44 -28.32 -6.79
C ARG A 534 -3.89 -28.56 -6.34
N LYS A 535 -4.12 -29.14 -5.16
CA LYS A 535 -5.45 -29.58 -4.70
C LYS A 535 -5.92 -28.98 -3.38
N CYS A 536 -5.00 -28.60 -2.49
CA CYS A 536 -5.31 -28.13 -1.13
C CYS A 536 -4.40 -26.95 -0.74
N PRO A 537 -4.93 -25.95 0.00
CA PRO A 537 -4.12 -24.87 0.56
C PRO A 537 -3.16 -25.40 1.64
N TYR A 538 -1.99 -24.78 1.79
CA TYR A 538 -1.15 -25.03 2.98
C TYR A 538 -1.57 -24.19 4.17
N PHE A 539 -2.22 -23.06 3.92
CA PHE A 539 -2.66 -22.11 4.94
C PHE A 539 -4.10 -21.68 4.66
N SER A 540 -4.90 -21.51 5.71
CA SER A 540 -6.29 -21.06 5.60
C SER A 540 -6.69 -20.27 6.85
N ILE A 541 -7.57 -19.28 6.68
CA ILE A 541 -8.27 -18.62 7.80
C ILE A 541 -9.45 -19.47 8.31
N ASP A 542 -9.90 -20.43 7.50
CA ASP A 542 -10.95 -21.39 7.82
C ASP A 542 -10.31 -22.78 8.03
N PRO A 543 -10.19 -23.26 9.28
CA PRO A 543 -9.50 -24.52 9.58
C PRO A 543 -10.22 -25.74 8.98
N SER A 544 -11.49 -25.63 8.60
CA SER A 544 -12.24 -26.73 7.95
C SER A 544 -11.75 -27.05 6.53
N GLN A 545 -10.99 -26.13 5.92
CA GLN A 545 -10.37 -26.32 4.60
C GLN A 545 -9.06 -27.11 4.63
N LEU A 546 -8.57 -27.45 5.84
CA LEU A 546 -7.34 -28.19 6.08
C LEU A 546 -7.65 -29.57 6.66
N GLN A 547 -6.85 -30.58 6.34
CA GLN A 547 -7.01 -31.94 6.87
C GLN A 547 -6.62 -32.02 8.34
N LYS A 548 -5.50 -31.39 8.72
CA LYS A 548 -5.09 -31.23 10.10
C LYS A 548 -4.46 -29.86 10.26
N SER A 549 -5.08 -28.99 11.05
CA SER A 549 -4.66 -27.62 11.21
C SER A 549 -3.97 -27.35 12.54
N GLU A 550 -3.09 -26.35 12.54
CA GLU A 550 -2.59 -25.71 13.74
C GLU A 550 -2.60 -24.20 13.56
N GLN A 551 -3.06 -23.46 14.57
CA GLN A 551 -3.11 -22.02 14.51
C GLN A 551 -1.70 -21.45 14.71
N ILE A 552 -1.32 -20.48 13.88
CA ILE A 552 -0.06 -19.76 13.98
C ILE A 552 -0.23 -18.66 15.03
N GLN A 553 0.69 -18.60 16.00
CA GLN A 553 0.55 -17.72 17.14
C GLN A 553 0.51 -16.25 16.72
N GLY A 554 -0.40 -15.48 17.32
CA GLY A 554 -0.60 -14.07 16.99
C GLY A 554 -1.41 -13.80 15.72
N THR A 555 -1.98 -14.82 15.09
CA THR A 555 -2.74 -14.68 13.83
C THR A 555 -4.09 -15.43 13.88
N ASN A 556 -4.98 -15.15 12.93
CA ASN A 556 -6.16 -15.97 12.64
C ASN A 556 -5.90 -17.03 11.54
N ILE A 557 -4.64 -17.31 11.20
CA ILE A 557 -4.25 -18.24 10.14
C ILE A 557 -3.89 -19.61 10.72
N TYR A 558 -4.34 -20.65 10.03
CA TYR A 558 -4.04 -22.04 10.32
C TYR A 558 -3.14 -22.63 9.25
N VAL A 559 -2.18 -23.46 9.65
CA VAL A 559 -1.27 -24.21 8.77
C VAL A 559 -1.62 -25.70 8.71
N GLU A 560 -1.54 -26.30 7.53
CA GLU A 560 -1.66 -27.75 7.33
C GLU A 560 -0.44 -28.48 7.91
N ILE A 561 -0.66 -29.38 8.85
CA ILE A 561 0.39 -30.15 9.54
C ILE A 561 0.41 -31.62 9.14
N ASN A 562 -0.54 -32.12 8.35
CA ASN A 562 -0.54 -33.48 7.81
C ASN A 562 0.30 -33.60 6.52
N LEU A 563 1.59 -33.23 6.61
CA LEU A 563 2.51 -33.19 5.48
C LEU A 563 3.68 -34.16 5.67
N SER A 564 4.21 -34.70 4.57
CA SER A 564 5.45 -35.50 4.62
C SER A 564 6.68 -34.62 4.90
N SER A 565 7.75 -35.17 5.47
CA SER A 565 8.99 -34.42 5.77
C SER A 565 9.54 -33.67 4.56
N ASN A 566 9.55 -34.29 3.38
CA ASN A 566 9.99 -33.65 2.14
C ASN A 566 9.09 -32.47 1.74
N LEU A 567 7.79 -32.60 1.98
CA LEU A 567 6.83 -31.55 1.66
C LEU A 567 6.92 -30.39 2.65
N ILE A 568 7.17 -30.69 3.92
CA ILE A 568 7.43 -29.69 4.96
C ILE A 568 8.68 -28.88 4.60
N VAL A 569 9.80 -29.53 4.29
CA VAL A 569 11.05 -28.83 3.92
C VAL A 569 10.84 -27.94 2.71
N ARG A 570 10.14 -28.43 1.68
CA ARG A 570 9.79 -27.62 0.51
C ARG A 570 8.91 -26.44 0.89
N ASN A 571 7.90 -26.64 1.74
CA ASN A 571 7.01 -25.57 2.16
C ASN A 571 7.75 -24.51 3.00
N VAL A 572 8.62 -24.93 3.91
CA VAL A 572 9.49 -24.05 4.70
C VAL A 572 10.37 -23.18 3.80
N LYS A 573 11.00 -23.75 2.76
CA LYS A 573 11.76 -22.98 1.78
C LYS A 573 10.90 -21.98 1.01
N ASN A 574 9.71 -22.39 0.58
CA ASN A 574 8.76 -21.49 -0.08
C ASN A 574 8.30 -20.35 0.84
N ILE A 575 8.10 -20.64 2.13
CA ILE A 575 7.68 -19.67 3.14
C ILE A 575 8.77 -18.60 3.29
N ILE A 576 10.03 -18.97 3.54
CA ILE A 576 11.09 -17.97 3.70
C ILE A 576 11.35 -17.20 2.39
N ALA A 577 11.23 -17.86 1.22
CA ALA A 577 11.35 -17.21 -0.08
C ALA A 577 10.24 -16.17 -0.32
N LEU A 578 9.03 -16.44 0.17
CA LEU A 578 7.89 -15.52 0.09
C LEU A 578 8.15 -14.19 0.83
N PHE A 579 8.96 -14.24 1.89
CA PHE A 579 9.38 -13.07 2.68
C PHE A 579 10.76 -12.52 2.28
N GLY A 580 11.27 -12.92 1.11
CA GLY A 580 12.48 -12.34 0.52
C GLY A 580 13.80 -12.99 0.95
N TYR A 581 13.75 -14.13 1.66
CA TYR A 581 14.97 -14.86 2.04
C TYR A 581 15.34 -15.92 0.99
N PRO A 582 16.62 -16.06 0.60
CA PRO A 582 17.06 -17.14 -0.28
C PRO A 582 16.74 -18.54 0.28
N GLU A 583 16.34 -19.50 -0.57
CA GLU A 583 15.96 -20.85 -0.11
C GLU A 583 17.11 -21.64 0.55
N ASP A 584 18.35 -21.26 0.29
CA ASP A 584 19.58 -21.80 0.86
C ASP A 584 20.00 -21.11 2.16
N SER A 585 19.30 -20.05 2.59
CA SER A 585 19.52 -19.38 3.88
C SER A 585 19.03 -20.18 5.09
N ILE A 586 18.39 -21.33 4.86
CA ILE A 586 17.98 -22.29 5.88
C ILE A 586 18.65 -23.65 5.66
N SER A 587 19.18 -24.23 6.74
CA SER A 587 19.75 -25.59 6.74
C SER A 587 19.18 -26.42 7.89
N PHE A 588 19.19 -27.74 7.73
CA PHE A 588 18.54 -28.68 8.66
C PHE A 588 19.56 -29.68 9.20
N GLU A 589 19.55 -29.88 10.52
CA GLU A 589 20.35 -30.91 11.18
C GLU A 589 19.48 -32.15 11.43
N ILE A 590 19.96 -33.31 10.96
CA ILE A 590 19.28 -34.59 11.13
C ILE A 590 19.89 -35.35 12.30
N LYS A 591 19.05 -35.83 13.19
CA LYS A 591 19.45 -36.63 14.35
C LYS A 591 20.14 -37.92 13.89
N GLY A 592 21.45 -38.03 14.15
CA GLY A 592 22.26 -39.20 13.83
C GLY A 592 23.11 -39.09 12.55
N GLU A 593 23.08 -37.95 11.86
CA GLU A 593 24.01 -37.61 10.79
C GLU A 593 24.82 -36.40 11.28
N ASN A 594 26.04 -36.64 11.80
CA ASN A 594 27.04 -35.61 12.07
C ASN A 594 27.97 -35.45 10.86
#